data_AF-A0A227J303-F1
#
_entry.id   AF-A0A227J303-F1
#
_cell.length_a   1.000
_cell.length_b   1.000
_cell.length_c   1.000
_cell.angle_alpha   90.00
_cell.angle_beta   90.00
_cell.angle_gamma   90.00
#
_symmetry.space_group_name_H-M   'P 1'
#
loop_
_entity.id
_entity.type
_entity.pdbx_description
1 polymer ?
#
loop_
_entity_poly.entity_id
_entity_poly.type
_entity_poly.pdbx_seq_one_letter_code
_entity_poly.pdbx_strand_id
1 'polypeptide(L)'
;VKVKNEGTVPATDVVVKDAISNLEVVRLDGTSVKAFDSWRIEVNKANAETEITNMPGVNSDIDSTLTIAANDEVEFVITGLVNQYATGEIENTASATFRGETQDST
;
A
#
# COMPACT_ATOMS: atom_id res chain seq x y z
N VAL A 1 2.03 0.30 4.70
CA VAL A 1 2.19 1.66 4.12
C VAL A 1 1.58 2.67 5.07
N LYS A 2 2.28 3.75 5.43
CA LYS A 2 1.75 4.81 6.30
C LYS A 2 1.90 6.16 5.63
N VAL A 3 0.84 6.95 5.60
CA VAL A 3 0.81 8.31 5.05
C VAL A 3 0.27 9.26 6.11
N LYS A 4 1.01 10.33 6.38
CA LYS A 4 0.70 11.29 7.45
C LYS A 4 0.57 12.70 6.87
N ASN A 5 -0.49 13.40 7.25
CA ASN A 5 -0.64 14.82 6.98
C ASN A 5 -0.17 15.63 8.19
N GLU A 6 1.02 16.21 8.10
CA GLU A 6 1.56 17.10 9.14
C GLU A 6 1.11 18.56 8.99
N GLY A 7 0.25 18.85 8.01
CA GLY A 7 -0.31 20.16 7.77
C GLY A 7 -1.46 20.52 8.71
N THR A 8 -1.78 21.81 8.77
CA THR A 8 -2.90 22.36 9.55
C THR A 8 -4.22 22.38 8.80
N VAL A 9 -4.23 21.93 7.55
CA VAL A 9 -5.41 21.83 6.68
C VAL A 9 -5.49 20.42 6.08
N PRO A 10 -6.68 19.96 5.66
CA PRO A 10 -6.79 18.66 4.99
C PRO A 10 -5.92 18.56 3.73
N ALA A 11 -5.25 17.43 3.57
CA ALA A 11 -4.53 17.07 2.36
C ALA A 11 -5.48 16.27 1.46
N THR A 12 -5.98 16.89 0.40
CA THR A 12 -6.88 16.26 -0.58
C THR A 12 -6.10 15.66 -1.75
N ASP A 13 -6.70 14.69 -2.43
CA ASP A 13 -6.15 14.07 -3.64
C ASP A 13 -4.77 13.41 -3.44
N VAL A 14 -4.56 12.85 -2.24
CA VAL A 14 -3.38 12.03 -1.96
C VAL A 14 -3.62 10.64 -2.56
N VAL A 15 -2.84 10.25 -3.56
CA VAL A 15 -2.98 8.94 -4.24
C VAL A 15 -1.98 7.96 -3.66
N VAL A 16 -2.44 6.82 -3.14
CA VAL A 16 -1.59 5.75 -2.61
C VAL A 16 -1.69 4.53 -3.51
N LYS A 17 -0.53 4.00 -3.91
CA LYS A 17 -0.43 2.82 -4.78
C LYS A 17 0.52 1.77 -4.24
N ASP A 18 0.12 0.51 -4.33
CA ASP A 18 0.95 -0.66 -4.02
C ASP A 18 0.49 -1.84 -4.87
N ALA A 19 1.36 -2.32 -5.75
CA ALA A 19 1.08 -3.38 -6.73
C ALA A 19 1.43 -4.77 -6.19
N ILE A 20 0.80 -5.16 -5.08
CA ILE A 20 1.06 -6.40 -4.33
C ILE A 20 0.91 -7.65 -5.23
N SER A 21 -0.05 -7.65 -6.15
CA SER A 21 -0.31 -8.75 -7.08
C SER A 21 0.82 -8.99 -8.09
N ASN A 22 1.66 -7.98 -8.32
CA ASN A 22 2.80 -8.04 -9.21
C ASN A 22 4.10 -8.46 -8.51
N LEU A 23 4.08 -8.63 -7.19
CA LEU A 23 5.24 -9.06 -6.44
C LEU A 23 5.62 -10.49 -6.82
N GLU A 24 6.87 -10.63 -7.28
CA GLU A 24 7.44 -11.88 -7.74
C GLU A 24 8.81 -12.09 -7.10
N VAL A 25 9.16 -13.36 -6.95
CA VAL A 25 10.43 -13.80 -6.38
C VAL A 25 11.14 -14.67 -7.41
N VAL A 26 12.39 -14.34 -7.64
CA VAL A 26 13.29 -15.16 -8.47
C VAL A 26 13.81 -16.32 -7.61
N ARG A 27 13.58 -17.53 -8.07
CA ARG A 27 14.08 -18.76 -7.46
C ARG A 27 15.54 -19.01 -7.86
N LEU A 28 16.19 -19.94 -7.15
CA LEU A 28 17.57 -20.37 -7.44
C LEU A 28 17.76 -20.96 -8.85
N ASP A 29 16.69 -21.50 -9.44
CA ASP A 29 16.69 -22.05 -10.81
C ASP A 29 16.48 -20.97 -11.89
N GLY A 30 16.36 -19.70 -11.49
CA GLY A 30 16.14 -18.56 -12.39
C GLY A 30 14.68 -18.36 -12.81
N THR A 31 13.74 -19.16 -12.31
CA THR A 31 12.30 -18.97 -12.57
C THR A 31 11.68 -17.98 -11.59
N SER A 32 10.71 -17.19 -12.05
CA SER A 32 9.94 -16.28 -11.19
C SER A 32 8.61 -16.90 -10.77
N VAL A 33 8.20 -16.65 -9.52
CA VAL A 33 6.86 -16.95 -9.03
C VAL A 33 6.29 -15.82 -8.21
N LYS A 34 4.96 -15.80 -8.05
CA LYS A 34 4.29 -14.85 -7.16
C LYS A 34 4.81 -14.96 -5.73
N ALA A 35 5.01 -13.81 -5.09
CA ALA A 35 5.46 -13.72 -3.72
C ALA A 35 4.40 -14.23 -2.73
N PHE A 36 3.12 -13.95 -3.00
CA PHE A 36 2.00 -14.27 -2.12
C PHE A 36 0.92 -15.10 -2.84
N ASP A 37 0.35 -16.08 -2.14
CA ASP A 37 -0.82 -16.84 -2.61
C ASP A 37 -2.13 -16.10 -2.33
N SER A 38 -2.17 -15.31 -1.25
CA SER A 38 -3.27 -14.44 -0.90
C SER A 38 -2.81 -13.35 0.07
N TRP A 39 -3.54 -12.25 0.16
CA TRP A 39 -3.32 -11.19 1.14
C TRP A 39 -4.62 -10.47 1.49
N ARG A 40 -4.61 -9.83 2.65
CA ARG A 40 -5.67 -8.93 3.12
C ARG A 40 -5.07 -7.60 3.50
N ILE A 41 -5.88 -6.55 3.41
CA ILE A 41 -5.48 -5.18 3.71
C ILE A 41 -6.42 -4.65 4.78
N GLU A 42 -5.86 -4.24 5.90
CA GLU A 42 -6.57 -3.52 6.95
C GLU A 42 -6.18 -2.04 6.87
N VAL A 43 -7.16 -1.14 6.97
CA VAL A 43 -6.95 0.31 6.84
C VAL A 43 -7.31 0.99 8.14
N ASN A 44 -6.30 1.60 8.78
CA ASN A 44 -6.43 2.31 10.04
C ASN A 44 -6.42 3.83 9.78
N LYS A 45 -7.38 4.54 10.39
CA LYS A 45 -7.44 6.01 10.44
C LYS A 45 -8.02 6.44 11.78
N ALA A 46 -7.55 7.54 12.34
CA ALA A 46 -8.03 8.04 13.63
C ALA A 46 -9.12 9.11 13.47
N ASN A 47 -9.02 9.96 12.45
CA ASN A 47 -10.00 11.03 12.23
C ASN A 47 -11.19 10.56 11.37
N ALA A 48 -12.40 10.95 11.79
CA ALA A 48 -13.63 10.72 11.02
C ALA A 48 -13.68 11.54 9.72
N GLU A 49 -13.06 12.72 9.71
CA GLU A 49 -12.93 13.62 8.55
C GLU A 49 -11.94 13.12 7.50
N THR A 50 -11.12 12.11 7.83
CA THR A 50 -10.25 11.46 6.86
C THR A 50 -11.09 10.51 6.00
N GLU A 51 -11.10 10.73 4.70
CA GLU A 51 -11.87 9.94 3.73
C GLU A 51 -10.95 9.16 2.81
N ILE A 52 -11.40 7.96 2.43
CA ILE A 52 -10.66 7.05 1.55
C ILE A 52 -11.61 6.59 0.46
N THR A 53 -11.29 6.95 -0.78
CA THR A 53 -11.96 6.49 -1.99
C THR A 53 -11.20 5.29 -2.55
N ASN A 54 -11.93 4.33 -3.13
CA ASN A 54 -11.40 3.04 -3.60
C ASN A 54 -10.71 2.26 -2.47
N MET A 55 -11.51 1.88 -1.46
CA MET A 55 -11.03 1.01 -0.39
C MET A 55 -10.55 -0.32 -1.00
N PRO A 56 -9.30 -0.74 -0.75
CA PRO A 56 -8.80 -1.98 -1.31
C PRO A 56 -9.54 -3.18 -0.71
N GLY A 57 -9.75 -4.20 -1.54
CA GLY A 57 -10.37 -5.45 -1.15
C GLY A 57 -9.35 -6.50 -0.72
N VAL A 58 -9.84 -7.71 -0.46
CA VAL A 58 -9.00 -8.89 -0.25
C VAL A 58 -8.36 -9.27 -1.59
N ASN A 59 -7.07 -9.62 -1.59
CA ASN A 59 -6.29 -9.96 -2.78
C ASN A 59 -6.29 -8.88 -3.88
N SER A 60 -6.47 -7.61 -3.52
CA SER A 60 -6.37 -6.50 -4.47
C SER A 60 -5.12 -5.67 -4.24
N ASP A 61 -4.67 -4.98 -5.28
CA ASP A 61 -3.68 -3.93 -5.15
C ASP A 61 -4.27 -2.72 -4.40
N ILE A 62 -3.39 -1.85 -3.91
CA ILE A 62 -3.79 -0.54 -3.40
C ILE A 62 -3.76 0.44 -4.57
N ASP A 63 -4.89 1.08 -4.83
CA ASP A 63 -5.04 2.25 -5.72
C ASP A 63 -6.13 3.14 -5.12
N SER A 64 -5.78 3.78 -4.01
CA SER A 64 -6.71 4.53 -3.17
C SER A 64 -6.42 6.03 -3.25
N THR A 65 -7.48 6.83 -3.24
CA THR A 65 -7.38 8.30 -3.15
C THR A 65 -7.87 8.74 -1.78
N LEU A 66 -7.05 9.50 -1.07
CA LEU A 66 -7.29 9.91 0.30
C LEU A 66 -7.52 11.42 0.38
N THR A 67 -8.44 11.81 1.25
CA THR A 67 -8.48 13.13 1.87
C THR A 67 -8.11 12.95 3.33
N ILE A 68 -6.93 13.41 3.74
CA ILE A 68 -6.39 13.20 5.09
C ILE A 68 -6.60 14.46 5.91
N ALA A 69 -7.32 14.37 7.03
CA ALA A 69 -7.54 15.49 7.93
C ALA A 69 -6.22 16.10 8.45
N ALA A 70 -6.29 17.33 8.95
CA ALA A 70 -5.12 18.00 9.51
C ALA A 70 -4.54 17.20 10.70
N ASN A 71 -3.22 17.01 10.71
CA ASN A 71 -2.50 16.24 11.73
C ASN A 71 -2.94 14.77 11.89
N ASP A 72 -3.57 14.17 10.87
CA ASP A 72 -3.98 12.76 10.90
C ASP A 72 -3.06 11.86 10.05
N GLU A 73 -3.17 10.55 10.26
CA GLU A 73 -2.49 9.53 9.48
C GLU A 73 -3.44 8.42 9.01
N VAL A 74 -3.11 7.84 7.86
CA VAL A 74 -3.73 6.61 7.35
C VAL A 74 -2.66 5.55 7.20
N GLU A 75 -2.96 4.36 7.72
CA GLU A 75 -2.07 3.21 7.65
C GLU A 75 -2.78 2.03 6.96
N PHE A 76 -2.16 1.52 5.89
CA PHE A 76 -2.53 0.28 5.22
C PHE A 76 -1.63 -0.85 5.73
N VAL A 77 -2.22 -1.80 6.43
CA VAL A 77 -1.55 -2.99 6.97
C VAL A 77 -1.84 -4.17 6.06
N ILE A 78 -0.80 -4.64 5.38
CA ILE A 78 -0.88 -5.78 4.45
C ILE A 78 -0.44 -7.04 5.19
N THR A 79 -1.30 -8.07 5.20
CA THR A 79 -0.95 -9.40 5.70
C THR A 79 -1.08 -10.40 4.57
N GLY A 80 0.04 -10.97 4.12
CA GLY A 80 0.10 -11.95 3.03
C GLY A 80 0.41 -13.36 3.51
N LEU A 81 -0.17 -14.36 2.85
CA LEU A 81 0.28 -15.74 2.87
C LEU A 81 1.36 -15.91 1.81
N VAL A 82 2.61 -16.07 2.25
CA VAL A 82 3.76 -16.26 1.35
C VAL A 82 3.59 -17.54 0.54
N ASN A 83 3.81 -17.45 -0.77
CA ASN A 83 3.84 -18.61 -1.64
C ASN A 83 4.99 -19.52 -1.21
N GLN A 84 4.72 -20.80 -0.96
CA GLN A 84 5.74 -21.74 -0.43
C GLN A 84 6.97 -21.91 -1.35
N TYR A 85 6.89 -21.50 -2.61
CA TYR A 85 7.98 -21.55 -3.56
C TYR A 85 8.69 -20.21 -3.77
N ALA A 86 8.27 -19.15 -3.08
CA ALA A 86 8.94 -17.85 -3.03
C ALA A 86 10.14 -17.93 -2.08
N THR A 87 11.17 -18.68 -2.48
CA THR A 87 12.35 -18.97 -1.63
C THR A 87 13.45 -17.90 -1.67
N GLY A 88 13.27 -16.86 -2.48
CA GLY A 88 14.16 -15.69 -2.58
C GLY A 88 13.63 -14.50 -1.78
N GLU A 89 14.27 -13.35 -1.98
CA GLU A 89 13.84 -12.09 -1.34
C GLU A 89 12.54 -11.57 -1.96
N ILE A 90 11.64 -11.08 -1.10
CA ILE A 90 10.40 -10.39 -1.50
C ILE A 90 10.64 -8.90 -1.25
N GLU A 91 10.81 -8.14 -2.31
CA GLU A 91 10.88 -6.67 -2.26
C GLU A 91 9.52 -6.09 -2.62
N ASN A 92 8.96 -5.24 -1.76
CA ASN A 92 7.72 -4.51 -2.05
C ASN A 92 8.04 -3.02 -2.21
N THR A 93 7.32 -2.31 -3.07
CA THR A 93 7.41 -0.84 -3.12
C THR A 93 6.01 -0.25 -3.24
N ALA A 94 5.67 0.58 -2.25
CA ALA A 94 4.47 1.40 -2.28
C ALA A 94 4.84 2.84 -2.61
N SER A 95 3.91 3.59 -3.19
CA SER A 95 4.08 5.01 -3.50
C SER A 95 2.91 5.83 -2.99
N ALA A 96 3.19 7.07 -2.62
CA ALA A 96 2.21 8.08 -2.32
C ALA A 96 2.49 9.34 -3.14
N THR A 97 1.48 9.83 -3.87
CA THR A 97 1.58 11.05 -4.68
C THR A 97 0.69 12.13 -4.09
N PHE A 98 1.25 13.32 -3.89
CA PHE A 98 0.50 14.50 -3.46
C PHE A 98 0.97 15.73 -4.25
N ARG A 99 0.04 16.44 -4.89
CA ARG A 99 0.32 17.64 -5.72
C ARG A 99 1.39 17.43 -6.82
N GLY A 100 1.46 16.21 -7.35
CA GLY A 100 2.42 15.83 -8.40
C GLY A 100 3.77 15.33 -7.88
N GLU A 101 4.04 15.45 -6.57
CA GLU A 101 5.23 14.87 -5.95
C GLU A 101 4.93 13.44 -5.51
N THR A 102 5.79 12.49 -5.91
CA THR A 102 5.67 11.07 -5.54
C THR A 102 6.77 10.69 -4.58
N GLN A 103 6.40 10.00 -3.51
CA GLN A 103 7.30 9.40 -2.55
C GLN A 103 7.11 7.88 -2.53
N ASP A 104 8.20 7.15 -2.72
CA ASP A 104 8.23 5.70 -2.62
C ASP A 104 8.66 5.24 -1.22
N SER A 105 8.18 4.06 -0.82
CA SER A 105 8.55 3.34 0.39
C SER A 105 8.77 1.88 0.06
N THR A 106 9.96 1.38 0.37
CA THR A 106 10.35 -0.03 0.26
C THR A 106 10.36 -0.69 1.63
#